data_AF-R5L5Q2-F1
#
_entry.id   AF-R5L5Q2-F1
#
_cell.length_a   1.000
_cell.length_b   1.000
_cell.length_c   1.000
_cell.angle_alpha   90.00
_cell.angle_beta   90.00
_cell.angle_gamma   90.00
#
_symmetry.space_group_name_H-M   'P 1'
#
loop_
_entity.id
_entity.type
_entity.pdbx_description
1 polymer ?
#
loop_
_entity_poly.entity_id
_entity_poly.type
_entity_poly.pdbx_seq_one_letter_code
_entity_poly.pdbx_strand_id
1 'polypeptide(L)' 'MSMEILRKDQLYFADKDTADGSSELYSISEFSTRTTDNIRKGYLAGKYGATPDIELEEVE' A
#
# COMPACT_ATOMS: atom_id res chain seq x y z
N MET A 1 3.72 -19.97 15.22
CA MET A 1 4.36 -19.07 14.24
C MET A 1 3.25 -18.29 13.57
N SER A 2 3.00 -17.06 14.02
CA SER A 2 2.09 -16.14 13.35
C SER A 2 2.78 -15.67 12.07
N MET A 3 2.35 -16.17 10.92
CA MET A 3 2.71 -15.59 9.64
C MET A 3 1.96 -14.25 9.55
N GLU A 4 2.53 -13.17 10.11
CA GLU A 4 2.08 -11.82 9.78
C GLU A 4 2.19 -11.70 8.25
N ILE A 5 1.04 -11.74 7.58
CA ILE A 5 0.89 -12.03 6.15
C ILE A 5 1.62 -10.99 5.26
N LEU A 6 2.02 -9.85 5.82
CA LEU A 6 2.70 -8.78 5.11
C LEU A 6 3.80 -8.19 6.00
N ARG A 7 5.06 -8.50 5.71
CA ARG A 7 6.21 -7.88 6.38
C ARG A 7 6.66 -6.61 5.65
N LYS A 8 6.99 -5.57 6.41
CA LYS A 8 7.34 -4.25 5.86
C LYS A 8 8.62 -4.21 5.01
N ASP A 9 9.53 -5.16 5.18
CA ASP A 9 10.76 -5.27 4.38
C ASP A 9 10.55 -5.97 3.03
N GLN A 10 9.35 -6.49 2.77
CA GLN A 10 9.02 -7.21 1.53
C GLN A 10 7.98 -6.45 0.69
N LEU A 11 7.59 -5.24 1.09
CA LEU A 11 6.52 -4.48 0.43
C LEU A 11 7.03 -3.17 -0.14
N TYR A 12 6.67 -2.92 -1.39
CA TYR A 12 6.97 -1.70 -2.13
C TYR A 12 5.69 -1.18 -2.76
N PHE A 13 5.57 0.14 -2.86
CA PHE A 13 4.48 0.81 -3.56
C PHE A 13 5.04 1.52 -4.79
N ALA A 14 4.29 1.43 -5.88
CA ALA A 14 4.50 2.19 -7.09
C ALA A 14 3.35 3.18 -7.23
N ASP A 15 3.60 4.45 -6.90
CA ASP A 15 2.62 5.51 -7.06
C ASP A 15 2.74 6.12 -8.44
N LYS A 16 1.62 6.33 -9.12
CA LYS A 16 1.60 6.86 -10.48
C LYS A 16 1.00 8.25 -10.46
N ASP A 17 1.80 9.24 -10.84
CA ASP A 17 1.31 10.60 -11.00
C ASP A 17 0.36 10.63 -12.22
N THR A 18 -0.85 11.13 -12.01
CA THR A 18 -1.87 11.20 -13.05
C THR A 18 -1.72 12.43 -13.96
N ALA A 19 -0.94 13.44 -13.54
CA ALA A 19 -0.69 14.66 -14.29
C ALA A 19 0.38 14.46 -15.38
N ASP A 20 1.49 13.78 -15.07
CA ASP A 20 2.59 13.56 -16.02
C ASP A 20 2.83 12.09 -16.40
N GLY A 21 2.23 11.15 -15.67
CA GLY A 21 2.34 9.72 -15.96
C GLY A 21 3.60 9.04 -15.44
N SER A 22 4.47 9.76 -14.71
CA SER A 22 5.61 9.16 -14.02
C SER A 22 5.16 8.22 -12.91
N SER A 23 6.06 7.33 -12.49
CA SER A 23 5.83 6.44 -11.36
C SER A 23 7.00 6.47 -10.39
N GLU A 24 6.68 6.60 -9.11
CA GLU A 24 7.64 6.59 -8.02
C GLU A 24 7.56 5.27 -7.27
N LEU A 25 8.70 4.60 -7.13
CA LEU A 25 8.82 3.35 -6.39
C LEU A 25 9.46 3.62 -5.03
N TYR A 26 8.77 3.26 -3.95
CA TYR A 26 9.28 3.41 -2.60
C TYR A 26 8.92 2.23 -1.71
N SER A 27 9.75 1.99 -0.69
CA SER A 27 9.54 0.90 0.27
C SER A 27 8.62 1.36 1.41
N ILE A 28 7.72 0.49 1.86
CA ILE A 28 6.93 0.80 3.06
C ILE A 28 7.82 0.94 4.32
N SER A 29 9.03 0.36 4.30
CA SER A 29 9.99 0.49 5.40
C SER A 29 10.42 1.93 5.67
N GLU A 30 10.29 2.82 4.68
CA GLU A 30 10.59 4.26 4.82
C GLU A 30 9.53 4.98 5.66
N PHE A 31 8.34 4.42 5.77
CA PHE A 31 7.31 4.91 6.67
C PHE A 31 7.58 4.41 8.10
N SER A 32 7.30 5.24 9.11
CA SER A 32 7.42 4.89 10.53
C SER A 32 6.32 3.92 10.99
N THR A 33 6.10 2.84 10.24
CA THR A 33 5.15 1.78 10.53
C THR A 33 5.84 0.67 11.33
N ARG A 34 5.17 0.23 12.40
CA ARG A 34 5.58 -0.97 13.12
C ARG A 34 5.22 -2.17 12.25
N THR A 35 6.02 -3.23 12.31
CA THR A 35 5.75 -4.47 11.57
C THR A 35 4.37 -5.05 11.91
N THR A 36 3.88 -4.80 13.12
CA THR A 36 2.56 -5.21 13.62
C THR A 36 1.39 -4.36 13.12
N ASP A 37 1.65 -3.23 12.45
CA ASP A 37 0.60 -2.42 11.86
C ASP A 37 -0.08 -3.20 10.73
N ASN A 38 -1.41 -3.07 10.63
CA ASN A 38 -2.15 -3.69 9.54
C ASN A 38 -1.93 -2.89 8.25
N ILE A 39 -0.84 -3.20 7.55
CA ILE A 39 -0.39 -2.53 6.32
C ILE A 39 -1.50 -2.51 5.27
N ARG A 40 -2.23 -3.63 5.10
CA ARG A 40 -3.35 -3.70 4.15
C ARG A 40 -4.43 -2.66 4.48
N LYS A 41 -4.82 -2.54 5.75
CA LYS A 41 -5.80 -1.53 6.18
C LYS A 41 -5.27 -0.11 5.97
N GLY A 42 -3.98 0.13 6.24
CA GLY A 42 -3.34 1.42 6.00
C GLY A 42 -3.33 1.81 4.52
N TYR A 43 -3.03 0.85 3.64
CA TYR A 43 -3.03 1.03 2.19
C TYR A 43 -4.43 1.37 1.66
N LEU A 44 -5.45 0.61 2.06
CA LEU A 44 -6.84 0.89 1.68
C LEU A 44 -7.37 2.23 2.23
N ALA A 45 -6.80 2.72 3.33
CA ALA A 45 -7.12 4.03 3.89
C ALA A 45 -6.29 5.18 3.28
N GLY A 46 -5.41 4.88 2.32
CA GLY A 46 -4.55 5.84 1.65
C GLY A 46 -3.38 6.41 2.45
N LYS A 47 -2.96 5.73 3.53
CA LYS A 47 -1.84 6.19 4.35
C LYS A 47 -0.49 6.21 3.65
N TYR A 48 -0.34 5.43 2.59
CA TYR A 48 0.94 5.22 1.92
C TYR A 48 0.98 5.80 0.51
N GLY A 49 -0.06 6.52 0.05
CA GLY A 49 -0.19 6.85 -1.37
C GLY A 49 -0.51 5.62 -2.21
N ALA A 50 -0.32 5.72 -3.53
CA ALA A 50 -0.55 4.64 -4.50
C ALA A 50 -1.89 3.91 -4.33
N THR A 51 -2.89 4.58 -3.77
CA THR A 51 -4.12 3.91 -3.30
C THR A 51 -4.90 3.47 -4.52
N PRO A 52 -5.34 2.20 -4.57
CA PRO A 52 -6.06 1.71 -5.72
C PRO A 52 -7.45 2.37 -5.75
N ASP A 53 -7.87 2.82 -6.93
CA ASP A 53 -9.28 3.07 -7.19
C ASP A 53 -9.99 1.74 -7.27
N ILE A 54 -10.68 1.40 -6.18
CA ILE A 54 -11.49 0.18 -6.09
C ILE A 54 -12.92 0.61 -6.42
N GLU A 55 -13.31 0.50 -7.68
CA GLU A 55 -14.73 0.47 -8.01
C GLU A 55 -15.30 -0.78 -7.34
N LEU A 56 -16.14 -0.59 -6.32
CA LEU A 56 -16.88 -1.69 -5.71
C LEU A 56 -17.91 -2.14 -6.74
N GLU A 57 -17.50 -3.04 -7.64
CA GLU A 57 -18.42 -3.75 -8.51
C GLU A 57 -19.38 -4.53 -7.60
N GLU A 58 -20.66 -4.15 -7.58
CA GLU A 58 -21.68 -4.95 -6.91
C GLU A 58 -21.73 -6.31 -7.60
N VAL A 59 -21.25 -7.34 -6.90
CA VAL A 59 -21.35 -8.71 -7.37
C VAL A 59 -22.82 -9.11 -7.23
N GLU A 60 -23.54 -9.15 -8.37
CA GLU A 60 -24.88 -9.74 -8.46
C GLU A 60 -24.89 -11.23 -8.08
#